data_AF-A0A2A4N2F8-F1
#
_entry.id   AF-A0A2A4N2F8-F1
#
_cell.length_a   1.000
_cell.length_b   1.000
_cell.length_c   1.000
_cell.angle_alpha   90.00
_cell.angle_beta   90.00
_cell.angle_gamma   90.00
#
_symmetry.space_group_name_H-M   'P 1'
#
loop_
_entity.id
_entity.type
_entity.pdbx_description
1 polymer ?
#
loop_
_entity_poly.entity_id
_entity_poly.type
_entity_poly.pdbx_seq_one_letter_code
_entity_poly.pdbx_strand_id
1 'polypeptide(L)'
;MRFLRQSLVGVLLASLTLALLVYAGQIVLSAVQVRMSNERPAPEPRERVFAVSVTTAKLERITPLMQAFGQVQSRRTLEIRAPAGGRVISLAANFEEGGVVQADDILVRIDPADAEAALQKAENDVLDAQAEARDAGRSLDLARDELAAGREQAALRAKALQRQVDLQARGVGTAATVE
;
A
#
# COMPACT_ATOMS: atom_id res chain seq x y z
N MET A 1 21.29 128.58 -76.85
CA MET A 1 21.85 127.25 -76.49
C MET A 1 21.34 126.76 -75.12
N ARG A 2 20.03 126.54 -74.94
CA ARG A 2 19.41 126.08 -73.67
C ARG A 2 18.76 124.69 -73.74
N PHE A 3 18.62 124.10 -74.94
CA PHE A 3 18.00 122.79 -75.14
C PHE A 3 18.94 121.59 -74.85
N LEU A 4 20.25 121.71 -75.11
CA LEU A 4 21.22 120.62 -74.85
C LEU A 4 21.48 120.38 -73.35
N ARG A 5 21.49 121.43 -72.51
CA ARG A 5 21.76 121.27 -71.06
C ARG A 5 20.62 120.59 -70.31
N GLN A 6 19.37 120.71 -70.77
CA GLN A 6 18.21 120.13 -70.08
C GLN A 6 18.05 118.62 -70.36
N SER A 7 18.37 118.17 -71.58
CA SER A 7 18.39 116.73 -71.92
C SER A 7 19.50 115.97 -71.18
N LEU A 8 20.69 116.56 -71.04
CA LEU A 8 21.82 115.91 -70.38
C LEU A 8 21.58 115.70 -68.87
N VAL A 9 20.94 116.67 -68.21
CA VAL A 9 20.59 116.57 -66.78
C VAL A 9 19.49 115.53 -66.54
N GLY A 10 18.51 115.41 -67.46
CA GLY A 10 17.47 114.38 -67.37
C GLY A 10 18.01 112.96 -67.48
N VAL A 11 18.91 112.70 -68.42
CA VAL A 11 19.56 111.39 -68.56
C VAL A 11 20.47 111.08 -67.35
N LEU A 12 21.18 112.08 -66.84
CA LEU A 12 22.01 111.92 -65.63
C LEU A 12 21.17 111.57 -64.40
N LEU A 13 20.05 112.27 -64.16
CA LEU A 13 19.15 111.95 -63.05
C LEU A 13 18.50 110.56 -63.20
N ALA A 14 18.10 110.17 -64.41
CA ALA A 14 17.55 108.83 -64.67
C ALA A 14 18.60 107.70 -64.45
N SER A 15 19.85 107.94 -64.84
CA SER A 15 20.95 106.99 -64.60
C SER A 15 21.27 106.85 -63.11
N LEU A 16 21.20 107.96 -62.35
CA LEU A 16 21.46 107.99 -60.92
C LEU A 16 20.35 107.28 -60.13
N THR A 17 19.08 107.49 -60.50
CA THR A 17 17.96 106.77 -59.87
C THR A 17 17.99 105.28 -60.17
N LEU A 18 18.36 104.89 -61.39
CA LEU A 18 18.53 103.48 -61.75
C LEU A 18 19.67 102.84 -60.94
N ALA A 19 20.82 103.52 -60.80
CA ALA A 19 21.93 103.04 -59.98
C ALA A 19 21.54 102.85 -58.50
N LEU A 20 20.78 103.80 -57.94
CA LEU A 20 20.27 103.70 -56.56
C LEU A 20 19.28 102.54 -56.39
N LEU A 21 18.39 102.30 -57.36
CA LEU A 21 17.46 101.16 -57.33
C LEU A 21 18.18 99.82 -57.40
N VAL A 22 19.20 99.69 -58.25
CA VAL A 22 20.03 98.48 -58.33
C VAL A 22 20.77 98.23 -57.01
N TYR A 23 21.34 99.29 -56.41
CA TYR A 23 22.04 99.19 -55.13
C TYR A 23 21.10 98.77 -53.99
N ALA A 24 19.89 99.35 -53.92
CA ALA A 24 18.87 98.97 -52.96
C ALA A 24 18.43 97.50 -53.13
N GLY A 25 18.22 97.08 -54.39
CA GLY A 25 17.91 95.68 -54.71
C GLY A 25 18.99 94.72 -54.24
N GLN A 26 20.26 95.09 -54.43
CA GLN A 26 21.40 94.28 -54.01
C GLN A 26 21.48 94.13 -52.48
N ILE A 27 21.20 95.20 -51.72
CA ILE A 27 21.16 95.14 -50.25
C ILE A 27 20.06 94.18 -49.78
N VAL A 28 18.85 94.27 -50.33
CA VAL A 28 17.73 93.42 -49.93
C VAL A 28 18.02 91.95 -50.24
N LEU A 29 18.52 91.65 -51.44
CA LEU A 29 18.90 90.28 -51.82
C LEU A 29 19.99 89.71 -50.91
N SER A 30 21.00 90.51 -50.56
CA SER A 30 22.07 90.08 -49.66
C SER A 30 21.59 89.78 -48.24
N ALA A 31 20.68 90.60 -47.70
CA ALA A 31 20.10 90.38 -46.39
C ALA A 31 19.23 89.12 -46.34
N VAL A 32 18.47 88.86 -47.41
CA VAL A 32 17.68 87.62 -47.55
C VAL A 32 18.59 86.41 -47.62
N GLN A 33 19.67 86.48 -48.41
CA GLN A 33 20.63 85.39 -48.55
C GLN A 33 21.28 85.03 -47.21
N VAL A 34 21.72 86.02 -46.43
CA VAL A 34 22.33 85.80 -45.10
C VAL A 34 21.34 85.18 -44.11
N ARG A 35 20.07 85.59 -44.16
CA ARG A 35 19.03 85.03 -43.30
C ARG A 35 18.69 83.59 -43.67
N MET A 36 18.69 83.27 -44.96
CA MET A 36 18.48 81.89 -45.43
C MET A 36 19.69 80.99 -45.18
N SER A 37 20.91 81.53 -45.19
CA SER A 37 22.13 80.75 -44.95
C SER A 37 22.46 80.56 -43.46
N ASN A 38 21.75 81.23 -42.55
CA ASN A 38 21.93 81.06 -41.11
C ASN A 38 21.20 79.79 -40.62
N GLU A 39 21.78 78.63 -40.92
CA GLU A 39 21.49 77.39 -40.20
C GLU A 39 21.95 77.55 -38.75
N ARG A 40 20.97 77.61 -37.83
CA ARG A 40 21.25 77.66 -36.39
C ARG A 40 22.00 76.39 -35.98
N PRO A 41 23.08 76.48 -35.18
CA PRO A 41 23.74 75.29 -34.64
C PRO A 41 22.71 74.44 -33.89
N ALA A 42 22.63 73.15 -34.21
CA ALA A 42 21.77 72.22 -33.50
C ALA A 42 22.21 72.13 -32.02
N PRO A 43 21.28 72.13 -31.05
CA PRO A 43 21.65 71.97 -29.64
C PRO A 43 22.33 70.62 -29.40
N GLU A 44 23.37 70.60 -28.56
CA GLU A 44 24.11 69.37 -28.27
C GLU A 44 23.19 68.25 -27.74
N PRO A 45 23.37 66.99 -28.18
CA PRO A 45 22.56 65.88 -27.71
C PRO A 45 22.75 65.67 -26.21
N ARG A 46 21.70 65.90 -25.41
CA ARG A 46 21.70 65.57 -23.99
C ARG A 46 21.51 64.06 -23.82
N GLU A 47 22.47 63.41 -23.18
CA GLU A 47 22.40 61.99 -22.85
C GLU A 47 21.21 61.72 -21.91
N ARG A 48 20.35 60.78 -22.29
CA ARG A 48 19.13 60.47 -21.53
C ARG A 48 19.46 59.47 -20.43
N VAL A 49 19.50 59.95 -19.19
CA VAL A 49 19.63 59.09 -18.01
C VAL A 49 18.24 58.60 -17.62
N PHE A 50 18.02 57.29 -17.71
CA PHE A 50 16.80 56.65 -17.23
C PHE A 50 17.06 56.09 -15.84
N ALA A 51 16.28 56.55 -14.86
CA ALA A 51 16.30 55.96 -13.54
C ALA A 51 15.67 54.56 -13.61
N VAL A 52 16.42 53.55 -13.15
CA VAL A 52 15.96 52.16 -13.07
C VAL A 52 16.07 51.68 -11.62
N SER A 53 15.11 50.88 -11.19
CA SER A 53 15.17 50.23 -9.88
C SER A 53 16.05 48.99 -9.99
N VAL A 54 17.10 48.91 -9.17
CA VAL A 54 17.99 47.76 -9.11
C VAL A 54 17.95 47.14 -7.71
N THR A 55 18.14 45.83 -7.64
CA THR A 55 18.32 45.08 -6.40
C THR A 55 19.56 44.20 -6.53
N THR A 56 20.41 44.21 -5.50
CA THR A 56 21.63 43.39 -5.47
C THR A 56 21.28 41.97 -5.05
N ALA A 57 21.58 41.01 -5.92
CA ALA A 57 21.43 39.60 -5.60
C ALA A 57 22.43 39.19 -4.51
N LYS A 58 21.95 38.49 -3.47
CA LYS A 58 22.79 37.91 -2.42
C LYS A 58 22.80 36.40 -2.59
N LEU A 59 23.98 35.81 -2.43
CA LEU A 59 24.13 34.36 -2.49
C LEU A 59 23.59 33.75 -1.19
N GLU A 60 22.50 33.01 -1.27
CA GLU A 60 21.93 32.27 -0.15
C GLU A 60 21.80 30.79 -0.48
N ARG A 61 22.02 29.94 0.52
CA ARG A 61 21.78 28.49 0.42
C ARG A 61 20.36 28.20 0.88
N ILE A 62 19.47 28.03 -0.08
CA ILE A 62 18.07 27.68 0.21
C ILE A 62 17.93 26.15 0.20
N THR A 63 17.37 25.60 1.27
CA THR A 63 16.95 24.18 1.30
C THR A 63 15.44 24.13 1.11
N PRO A 64 14.93 23.59 -0.01
CA PRO A 64 13.50 23.53 -0.25
C PRO A 64 12.85 22.52 0.71
N LEU A 65 11.86 22.97 1.47
CA LEU A 65 10.97 22.12 2.26
C LEU A 65 9.82 21.65 1.37
N MET A 66 9.79 20.37 1.05
CA MET A 66 8.66 19.75 0.34
C MET A 66 7.74 19.09 1.37
N GLN A 67 6.52 19.60 1.49
CA GLN A 67 5.47 18.95 2.26
C GLN A 67 4.79 17.91 1.37
N ALA A 68 4.80 16.66 1.82
CA ALA A 68 4.09 15.57 1.17
C ALA A 68 2.95 15.10 2.06
N PHE A 69 1.84 14.74 1.42
CA PHE A 69 0.69 14.12 2.09
C PHE A 69 0.65 12.64 1.74
N GLY A 70 0.22 11.83 2.70
CA GLY A 70 0.08 10.39 2.52
C GLY A 70 -0.96 9.85 3.48
N GLN A 71 -1.35 8.59 3.24
CA GLN A 71 -2.26 7.86 4.10
C GLN A 71 -1.51 6.75 4.82
N VAL A 72 -1.83 6.53 6.09
CA VAL A 72 -1.33 5.39 6.85
C VAL A 72 -2.17 4.18 6.47
N GLN A 73 -1.51 3.11 6.02
CA GLN A 73 -2.17 1.84 5.72
C GLN A 73 -1.57 0.73 6.58
N SER A 74 -2.42 -0.18 7.04
CA SER A 74 -1.99 -1.37 7.76
C SER A 74 -1.14 -2.24 6.84
N ARG A 75 0.06 -2.62 7.29
CA ARG A 75 0.93 -3.55 6.54
C ARG A 75 0.28 -4.94 6.38
N ARG A 76 -0.55 -5.33 7.35
CA ARG A 76 -1.31 -6.59 7.38
C ARG A 76 -2.66 -6.33 8.01
N THR A 77 -3.69 -6.93 7.45
CA THR A 77 -5.05 -6.95 8.00
C THR A 77 -5.47 -8.40 8.08
N LEU A 78 -6.03 -8.80 9.23
CA LEU A 78 -6.47 -10.17 9.47
C LEU A 78 -7.92 -10.15 9.92
N GLU A 79 -8.74 -11.00 9.33
CA GLU A 79 -10.07 -11.31 9.85
C GLU A 79 -9.97 -12.55 10.73
N ILE A 80 -10.27 -12.40 12.02
CA ILE A 80 -10.27 -13.50 12.97
C ILE A 80 -11.69 -14.05 13.06
N ARG A 81 -11.83 -15.37 12.95
CA ARG A 81 -13.12 -16.08 13.06
C ARG A 81 -13.00 -17.17 14.11
N ALA A 82 -14.06 -17.34 14.89
CA ALA A 82 -14.12 -18.46 15.83
C ALA A 82 -14.23 -19.79 15.06
N PRO A 83 -13.43 -20.82 15.42
CA PRO A 83 -13.48 -22.12 14.76
C PRO A 83 -14.77 -22.91 15.05
N ALA A 84 -15.44 -22.59 16.16
CA ALA A 84 -16.69 -23.18 16.58
C ALA A 84 -17.69 -22.09 16.96
N GLY A 85 -18.98 -22.35 16.73
CA GLY A 85 -20.07 -21.51 17.20
C GLY A 85 -20.41 -21.79 18.67
N GLY A 86 -21.02 -20.82 19.34
CA GLY A 86 -21.51 -20.98 20.70
C GLY A 86 -21.89 -19.64 21.34
N ARG A 87 -22.33 -19.69 22.59
CA ARG A 87 -22.68 -18.49 23.35
C ARG A 87 -21.40 -17.79 23.81
N VAL A 88 -21.27 -16.49 23.54
CA VAL A 88 -20.17 -15.69 24.10
C VAL A 88 -20.45 -15.41 25.57
N ILE A 89 -19.49 -15.73 26.43
CA ILE A 89 -19.59 -15.54 27.89
C ILE A 89 -18.69 -14.43 28.41
N SER A 90 -17.65 -14.05 27.65
CA SER A 90 -16.75 -12.96 28.02
C SER A 90 -16.06 -12.38 26.78
N LEU A 91 -15.79 -11.08 26.84
CA LEU A 91 -14.96 -10.34 25.91
C LEU A 91 -13.76 -9.78 26.68
N ALA A 92 -12.61 -9.63 26.02
CA ALA A 92 -11.45 -9.01 26.62
C ALA A 92 -11.71 -7.54 26.95
N ALA A 93 -11.05 -7.02 27.99
CA ALA A 93 -11.20 -5.62 28.38
C ALA A 93 -10.70 -4.64 27.30
N ASN A 94 -9.71 -5.05 26.51
CA ASN A 94 -9.15 -4.31 25.37
C ASN A 94 -9.82 -4.65 24.03
N PHE A 95 -10.93 -5.40 24.04
CA PHE A 95 -11.69 -5.70 22.83
C PHE A 95 -12.60 -4.53 22.45
N GLU A 96 -11.96 -3.46 21.99
CA GLU A 96 -12.60 -2.23 21.54
C GLU A 96 -12.03 -1.79 20.18
N GLU A 97 -12.77 -0.93 19.47
CA GLU A 97 -12.35 -0.45 18.17
C GLU A 97 -11.07 0.39 18.29
N GLY A 98 -10.00 -0.05 17.63
CA GLY A 98 -8.67 0.55 17.75
C GLY A 98 -7.85 0.08 18.96
N GLY A 99 -8.36 -0.88 19.73
CA GLY A 99 -7.64 -1.50 20.85
C GLY A 99 -6.37 -2.22 20.40
N VAL A 100 -5.35 -2.19 21.26
CA VAL A 100 -4.08 -2.92 21.04
C VAL A 100 -4.19 -4.29 21.69
N VAL A 101 -3.88 -5.33 20.90
CA VAL A 101 -3.89 -6.73 21.33
C VAL A 101 -2.54 -7.37 21.02
N GLN A 102 -2.14 -8.34 21.83
CA GLN A 102 -0.93 -9.12 21.64
C GLN A 102 -1.26 -10.53 21.14
N ALA A 103 -0.23 -11.26 20.70
CA ALA A 103 -0.39 -12.67 20.40
C ALA A 103 -0.80 -13.42 21.68
N ASP A 104 -1.64 -14.43 21.52
CA ASP A 104 -2.20 -15.27 22.60
C ASP A 104 -3.18 -14.57 23.56
N ASP A 105 -3.54 -13.31 23.29
CA ASP A 105 -4.62 -12.63 24.02
C ASP A 105 -5.98 -13.28 23.73
N ILE A 106 -6.71 -13.61 24.79
CA ILE A 106 -8.07 -14.15 24.69
C ILE A 106 -9.03 -12.99 24.45
N LEU A 107 -9.38 -12.76 23.19
CA LEU A 107 -10.31 -11.67 22.79
C LEU A 107 -11.77 -11.97 23.13
N VAL A 108 -12.18 -13.22 22.93
CA VAL A 108 -13.56 -13.68 23.11
C VAL A 108 -13.52 -15.07 23.72
N ARG A 109 -14.34 -15.29 24.76
CA ARG A 109 -14.53 -16.61 25.34
C ARG A 109 -15.94 -17.11 25.02
N ILE A 110 -16.00 -18.26 24.37
CA ILE A 110 -17.23 -18.99 24.08
C ILE A 110 -17.46 -20.00 25.22
N ASP A 111 -18.72 -20.23 25.59
CA ASP A 111 -19.13 -21.20 26.59
C ASP A 111 -18.60 -22.62 26.25
N PRO A 112 -17.73 -23.22 27.08
CA PRO A 112 -17.15 -24.52 26.79
C PRO A 112 -18.05 -25.70 27.19
N ALA A 113 -19.20 -25.47 27.86
CA ALA A 113 -19.98 -26.54 28.50
C ALA A 113 -20.34 -27.70 27.54
N ASP A 114 -20.78 -27.39 26.32
CA ASP A 114 -21.13 -28.40 25.32
C ASP A 114 -19.90 -29.19 24.85
N ALA A 115 -18.76 -28.52 24.70
CA ALA A 115 -17.50 -29.14 24.29
C ALA A 115 -16.92 -30.03 25.41
N GLU A 116 -17.00 -29.57 26.67
CA GLU A 116 -16.59 -30.34 27.84
C GLU A 116 -17.47 -31.57 28.04
N ALA A 117 -18.79 -31.44 27.89
CA ALA A 117 -19.70 -32.57 27.96
C ALA A 117 -19.43 -33.60 26.84
N ALA A 118 -19.15 -33.14 25.62
CA ALA A 118 -18.79 -34.01 24.51
C ALA A 118 -17.45 -34.74 24.75
N LEU A 119 -16.46 -34.05 25.31
CA LEU A 119 -15.18 -34.63 25.71
C LEU A 119 -15.37 -35.72 26.77
N GLN A 120 -16.08 -35.41 27.86
CA GLN A 120 -16.35 -36.37 28.94
C GLN A 120 -17.10 -37.61 28.43
N LYS A 121 -18.06 -37.42 27.53
CA LYS A 121 -18.75 -38.55 26.89
C LYS A 121 -17.76 -39.41 26.09
N ALA A 122 -16.91 -38.81 25.27
CA ALA A 122 -15.93 -39.54 24.48
C ALA A 122 -14.90 -40.29 25.35
N GLU A 123 -14.49 -39.69 26.47
CA GLU A 123 -13.60 -40.34 27.44
C GLU A 123 -14.27 -41.57 28.09
N ASN A 124 -15.55 -41.46 28.47
CA ASN A 124 -16.32 -42.59 28.99
C ASN A 124 -16.49 -43.70 27.95
N ASP A 125 -16.83 -43.34 26.70
CA ASP A 125 -16.96 -44.31 25.60
C ASP A 125 -15.65 -45.09 25.39
N VAL A 126 -14.49 -44.44 25.54
CA VAL A 126 -13.16 -45.10 25.48
C VAL A 126 -12.94 -46.04 26.68
N LEU A 127 -13.31 -45.62 27.90
CA LEU A 127 -13.16 -46.45 29.10
C LEU A 127 -14.04 -47.71 29.04
N ASP A 128 -15.28 -47.57 28.56
CA ASP A 128 -16.20 -48.67 28.38
C ASP A 128 -15.68 -49.66 27.34
N ALA A 129 -15.21 -49.16 26.18
CA ALA A 129 -14.61 -50.01 25.15
C ALA A 129 -13.36 -50.76 25.66
N GLN A 130 -12.54 -50.12 26.49
CA GLN A 130 -11.39 -50.77 27.13
C GLN A 130 -11.82 -51.83 28.15
N ALA A 131 -12.89 -51.59 28.90
CA ALA A 131 -13.44 -52.58 29.83
C ALA A 131 -14.00 -53.80 29.08
N GLU A 132 -14.78 -53.57 28.03
CA GLU A 132 -15.32 -54.62 27.18
C GLU A 132 -14.21 -55.45 26.52
N ALA A 133 -13.15 -54.81 26.03
CA ALA A 133 -11.99 -55.50 25.48
C ALA A 133 -11.28 -56.38 26.53
N ARG A 134 -11.14 -55.90 27.77
CA ARG A 134 -10.57 -56.70 28.87
C ARG A 134 -11.46 -57.90 29.20
N ASP A 135 -12.78 -57.69 29.24
CA ASP A 135 -13.74 -58.75 29.57
C ASP A 135 -13.82 -59.81 28.48
N ALA A 136 -13.77 -59.40 27.21
CA ALA A 136 -13.65 -60.29 26.06
C ALA A 136 -12.35 -61.09 26.11
N GLY A 137 -11.23 -60.45 26.49
CA GLY A 137 -9.94 -61.13 26.70
C GLY A 137 -10.02 -62.21 27.78
N ARG A 138 -10.58 -61.86 28.96
CA ARG A 138 -10.78 -62.83 30.06
C ARG A 138 -11.69 -63.99 29.66
N SER A 139 -12.77 -63.69 28.94
CA SER A 139 -13.72 -64.71 28.46
C SER A 139 -13.08 -65.65 27.45
N LEU A 140 -12.20 -65.12 26.58
CA LEU A 140 -11.44 -65.92 25.63
C LEU A 140 -10.46 -66.86 26.35
N ASP A 141 -9.77 -66.39 27.37
CA ASP A 141 -8.83 -67.21 28.14
C ASP A 141 -9.57 -68.32 28.90
N LEU A 142 -10.70 -68.01 29.55
CA LEU A 142 -11.54 -69.03 30.19
C LEU A 142 -12.02 -70.09 29.18
N ALA A 143 -12.49 -69.68 28.00
CA ALA A 143 -12.94 -70.61 26.97
C ALA A 143 -11.80 -71.51 26.44
N ARG A 144 -10.56 -71.01 26.42
CA ARG A 144 -9.37 -71.82 26.08
C ARG A 144 -9.06 -72.85 27.14
N ASP A 145 -9.16 -72.49 28.42
CA ASP A 145 -8.95 -73.39 29.54
C ASP A 145 -10.02 -74.50 29.57
N GLU A 146 -11.29 -74.14 29.37
CA GLU A 146 -12.39 -75.10 29.25
C GLU A 146 -12.19 -76.06 28.07
N LEU A 147 -11.75 -75.56 26.91
CA LEU A 147 -11.42 -76.38 25.76
C LEU A 147 -10.26 -77.35 26.04
N ALA A 148 -9.23 -76.89 26.76
CA ALA A 148 -8.09 -77.73 27.14
C ALA A 148 -8.52 -78.84 28.09
N ALA A 149 -9.28 -78.52 29.14
CA ALA A 149 -9.83 -79.49 30.09
C ALA A 149 -10.76 -80.50 29.39
N GLY A 150 -11.63 -80.04 28.49
CA GLY A 150 -12.50 -80.91 27.70
C GLY A 150 -11.75 -81.90 26.82
N ARG A 151 -10.65 -81.47 26.19
CA ARG A 151 -9.75 -82.34 25.41
C ARG A 151 -9.04 -83.38 26.27
N GLU A 152 -8.57 -82.99 27.45
CA GLU A 152 -7.93 -83.91 28.39
C GLU A 152 -8.93 -84.99 28.86
N GLN A 153 -10.16 -84.59 29.21
CA GLN A 153 -11.20 -85.52 29.61
C GLN A 153 -11.60 -86.48 28.48
N ALA A 154 -11.70 -85.99 27.25
CA ALA A 154 -11.93 -86.83 26.08
C ALA A 154 -10.81 -87.86 25.87
N ALA A 155 -9.55 -87.44 26.03
CA ALA A 155 -8.39 -88.33 25.91
C ALA A 155 -8.36 -89.41 27.00
N LEU A 156 -8.73 -89.07 28.24
CA LEU A 156 -8.84 -90.03 29.34
C LEU A 156 -9.94 -91.07 29.08
N ARG A 157 -11.11 -90.62 28.59
CA ARG A 157 -12.21 -91.52 28.20
C ARG A 157 -11.81 -92.44 27.05
N ALA A 158 -11.13 -91.91 26.03
CA ALA A 158 -10.62 -92.72 24.91
C ALA A 158 -9.63 -93.79 25.38
N LYS A 159 -8.70 -93.45 26.30
CA LYS A 159 -7.77 -94.42 26.90
C LYS A 159 -8.50 -95.47 27.74
N ALA A 160 -9.52 -95.09 28.50
CA ALA A 160 -10.31 -96.02 29.30
C ALA A 160 -11.09 -97.01 28.42
N LEU A 161 -11.71 -96.51 27.35
CA LEU A 161 -12.39 -97.32 26.34
C LEU A 161 -11.42 -98.31 25.68
N GLN A 162 -10.24 -97.84 25.24
CA GLN A 162 -9.21 -98.72 24.67
C GLN A 162 -8.81 -99.83 25.63
N ARG A 163 -8.61 -99.51 26.91
CA ARG A 163 -8.28 -100.49 27.95
C ARG A 163 -9.38 -101.55 28.11
N GLN A 164 -10.65 -101.14 28.07
CA GLN A 164 -11.77 -102.07 28.16
C GLN A 164 -11.81 -103.02 26.95
N VAL A 165 -11.63 -102.49 25.74
CA VAL A 165 -11.54 -103.27 24.50
C VAL A 165 -10.40 -104.29 24.58
N ASP A 166 -9.21 -103.87 25.02
CA ASP A 166 -8.04 -104.75 25.16
C ASP A 166 -8.27 -105.87 26.19
N LEU A 167 -8.94 -105.58 27.32
CA LEU A 167 -9.25 -106.57 28.36
C LEU A 167 -10.30 -107.59 27.89
N GLN A 168 -11.30 -107.14 27.13
CA GLN A 168 -12.27 -108.03 26.50
C GLN A 168 -11.59 -108.98 25.50
N ALA A 169 -10.69 -108.46 24.65
CA ALA A 169 -9.95 -109.27 23.67
C ALA A 169 -9.08 -110.35 24.34
N ARG A 170 -8.58 -110.09 25.56
CA ARG A 170 -7.78 -111.05 26.34
C ARG A 170 -8.62 -112.05 27.15
N GLY A 171 -9.95 -111.99 27.08
CA GLY A 171 -10.86 -112.93 27.75
C GLY A 171 -10.99 -112.73 29.27
N VAL A 172 -10.51 -111.60 29.81
CA VAL A 172 -10.51 -111.27 31.24
C VAL A 172 -11.59 -110.25 31.63
N GLY A 173 -12.45 -109.82 30.70
CA GLY A 173 -13.53 -108.84 30.94
C GLY A 173 -14.91 -109.30 30.42
N THR A 174 -15.99 -108.80 31.04
CA THR A 174 -17.38 -109.10 30.67
C THR A 174 -17.91 -108.14 29.62
N ALA A 175 -18.61 -108.64 28.60
CA ALA A 175 -19.10 -107.84 27.45
C ALA A 175 -20.04 -106.67 27.86
N ALA A 176 -20.70 -106.76 29.01
CA ALA A 176 -21.60 -105.72 29.53
C ALA A 176 -20.89 -104.46 30.07
N THR A 177 -19.55 -104.42 30.10
CA THR A 177 -18.79 -103.25 30.58
C THR A 177 -18.24 -102.35 29.48
N VAL A 178 -18.48 -102.68 28.21
CA VAL A 178 -17.90 -101.97 27.04
C VAL A 178 -18.92 -101.05 26.34
N GLU A 179 -20.21 -101.12 26.70
CA GLU A 179 -21.25 -100.16 26.31
C GLU A 179 -21.23 -98.90 27.19
#